data_AF-A0A1W9LTA2-F1
#
_entry.id   AF-A0A1W9LTA2-F1
#
_cell.length_a   1.000
_cell.length_b   1.000
_cell.length_c   1.000
_cell.angle_alpha   90.00
_cell.angle_beta   90.00
_cell.angle_gamma   90.00
#
_symmetry.space_group_name_H-M   'P 1'
#
loop_
_entity.id
_entity.type
_entity.pdbx_description
1 polymer ?
#
loop_
_entity_poly.entity_id
_entity_poly.type
_entity_poly.pdbx_seq_one_letter_code
_entity_poly.pdbx_strand_id
1 'polypeptide(L)'
;MNLKSVINMATNKDKFQTIEAYADFCLKYLEFIKTNLQAVIVSMNENHYRFFQYKEDGTYNITRPINSNLMLSLESFDSNRKQFTNILKDIRSISSKSGKNRKLINDYIYTCQQSIGAALDALPANKSNTARKINGDLFERFIRLIILEVGIDVTDGNIAVPVKINGYEAFKMNYQHDLIIKVDNVTKAIGSVKTSSKDRIDKIFIDKFLYNRLTDTNTPHFAIFLNDVQRKGKEGRYGINATFLPGHFKGYTIKLNPLDGVYYFDIRPNMRTENILKDHIKTFDNFLIQDVWNFVE
;
A
#
# COMPACT_ATOMS: atom_id res chain seq x y z
N MET A 1 7.59 7.22 -25.85
CA MET A 1 6.54 6.30 -25.38
C MET A 1 5.20 7.03 -25.36
N ASN A 2 4.08 6.43 -25.79
CA ASN A 2 2.75 7.07 -25.76
C ASN A 2 1.89 6.56 -24.60
N LEU A 3 0.86 7.31 -24.22
CA LEU A 3 0.00 7.00 -23.07
C LEU A 3 -0.73 5.65 -23.23
N LYS A 4 -1.19 5.33 -24.44
CA LYS A 4 -1.85 4.05 -24.75
C LYS A 4 -0.97 2.85 -24.40
N SER A 5 0.33 2.91 -24.71
CA SER A 5 1.29 1.85 -24.36
C SER A 5 1.44 1.70 -22.85
N VAL A 6 1.55 2.82 -22.12
CA VAL A 6 1.64 2.84 -20.65
C VAL A 6 0.38 2.22 -20.02
N ILE A 7 -0.81 2.61 -20.47
CA ILE A 7 -2.08 2.06 -19.98
C ILE A 7 -2.14 0.55 -20.24
N ASN A 8 -1.83 0.11 -21.46
CA ASN A 8 -1.87 -1.30 -21.83
C ASN A 8 -0.95 -2.15 -20.95
N MET A 9 0.23 -1.63 -20.58
CA MET A 9 1.11 -2.28 -19.62
C MET A 9 0.48 -2.34 -18.23
N ALA A 10 -0.01 -1.22 -17.71
CA ALA A 10 -0.62 -1.14 -16.37
C ALA A 10 -1.86 -2.04 -16.22
N THR A 11 -2.64 -2.22 -17.28
CA THR A 11 -3.86 -3.05 -17.25
C THR A 11 -3.57 -4.56 -17.35
N ASN A 12 -2.38 -4.94 -17.81
CA ASN A 12 -2.00 -6.34 -17.92
C ASN A 12 -1.30 -6.81 -16.63
N LYS A 13 -2.08 -7.41 -15.73
CA LYS A 13 -1.57 -7.92 -14.44
C LYS A 13 -0.48 -8.97 -14.58
N ASP A 14 -0.40 -9.68 -15.71
CA ASP A 14 0.60 -10.73 -15.91
C ASP A 14 2.01 -10.15 -16.11
N LYS A 15 2.11 -8.84 -16.36
CA LYS A 15 3.40 -8.14 -16.43
C LYS A 15 4.01 -7.82 -15.07
N PHE A 16 3.31 -8.09 -13.97
CA PHE A 16 3.70 -7.67 -12.62
C PHE A 16 3.90 -8.88 -11.71
N GLN A 17 4.89 -9.72 -12.04
CA GLN A 17 5.19 -10.96 -11.30
C GLN A 17 6.47 -10.88 -10.47
N THR A 18 7.32 -9.87 -10.70
CA THR A 18 8.59 -9.67 -9.98
C THR A 18 8.74 -8.21 -9.58
N ILE A 19 9.53 -7.91 -8.54
CA ILE A 19 9.83 -6.55 -8.09
C ILE A 19 10.43 -5.72 -9.24
N GLU A 20 11.30 -6.32 -10.05
CA GLU A 20 11.91 -5.71 -11.21
C GLU A 20 10.87 -5.26 -12.23
N ALA A 21 9.80 -6.03 -12.43
CA ALA A 21 8.76 -5.67 -13.38
C ALA A 21 7.94 -4.44 -12.92
N TYR A 22 7.72 -4.28 -11.61
CA TYR A 22 7.16 -3.05 -11.05
C TYR A 22 8.11 -1.86 -11.28
N ALA A 23 9.41 -2.06 -11.04
CA ALA A 23 10.42 -1.02 -11.24
C ALA A 23 10.56 -0.62 -12.71
N ASP A 24 10.53 -1.58 -13.64
CA ASP A 24 10.59 -1.33 -15.08
C ASP A 24 9.36 -0.57 -15.58
N PHE A 25 8.17 -0.92 -15.09
CA PHE A 25 6.97 -0.15 -15.40
C PHE A 25 7.07 1.28 -14.84
N CYS A 26 7.54 1.43 -13.59
CA CYS A 26 7.73 2.73 -12.95
C CYS A 26 8.66 3.63 -13.79
N LEU A 27 9.82 3.10 -14.21
CA LEU A 27 10.78 3.84 -15.03
C LEU A 27 10.16 4.34 -16.33
N LYS A 28 9.41 3.47 -17.02
CA LYS A 28 8.68 3.81 -18.25
C LYS A 28 7.61 4.89 -18.02
N TYR A 29 6.90 4.82 -16.91
CA TYR A 29 5.91 5.84 -16.53
C TYR A 29 6.58 7.18 -16.21
N LEU A 30 7.67 7.17 -15.44
CA LEU A 30 8.45 8.36 -15.10
C LEU A 30 9.02 9.04 -16.35
N GLU A 31 9.53 8.26 -17.30
CA GLU A 31 9.97 8.75 -18.61
C GLU A 31 8.81 9.40 -19.39
N PHE A 32 7.65 8.76 -19.41
CA PHE A 32 6.45 9.30 -20.05
C PHE A 32 6.05 10.65 -19.47
N ILE A 33 5.88 10.76 -18.14
CA ILE A 33 5.39 11.99 -17.51
C ILE A 33 6.38 13.16 -17.56
N LYS A 34 7.66 12.89 -17.81
CA LYS A 34 8.69 13.93 -17.94
C LYS A 34 8.41 14.90 -19.09
N THR A 35 7.80 14.43 -20.18
CA THR A 35 7.62 15.23 -21.41
C THR A 35 6.21 15.17 -22.02
N ASN A 36 5.33 14.26 -21.56
CA ASN A 36 4.06 13.99 -22.25
C ASN A 36 2.80 14.41 -21.48
N LEU A 37 2.93 15.07 -20.33
CA LEU A 37 1.78 15.64 -19.63
C LEU A 37 1.26 16.89 -20.33
N GLN A 38 -0.04 17.16 -20.17
CA GLN A 38 -0.64 18.45 -20.52
C GLN A 38 -0.24 19.51 -19.48
N ALA A 39 -0.34 19.15 -18.20
CA ALA A 39 -0.02 20.03 -17.08
C ALA A 39 0.30 19.24 -15.82
N VAL A 40 1.06 19.86 -14.93
CA VAL A 40 1.22 19.44 -13.53
C VAL A 40 0.49 20.46 -12.66
N ILE A 41 -0.58 20.03 -12.00
CA ILE A 41 -1.41 20.89 -11.16
C ILE A 41 -0.97 20.72 -9.71
N VAL A 42 -0.71 21.82 -9.02
CA VAL A 42 -0.37 21.83 -7.59
C VAL A 42 -1.66 21.95 -6.77
N SER A 43 -1.79 21.11 -5.74
CA SER A 43 -2.91 21.17 -4.79
C SER A 43 -2.93 22.50 -4.04
N MET A 44 -4.11 23.13 -3.94
CA MET A 44 -4.25 24.47 -3.33
C MET A 44 -4.16 24.48 -1.81
N ASN A 45 -4.52 23.38 -1.14
CA ASN A 45 -4.53 23.32 0.33
C ASN A 45 -3.30 22.63 0.92
N GLU A 46 -2.61 21.80 0.14
CA GLU A 46 -1.39 21.11 0.54
C GLU A 46 -0.44 20.99 -0.66
N ASN A 47 0.42 21.99 -0.85
CA ASN A 47 1.18 22.20 -2.10
C ASN A 47 2.21 21.10 -2.46
N HIS A 48 2.50 20.18 -1.53
CA HIS A 48 3.33 19.02 -1.80
C HIS A 48 2.55 17.89 -2.50
N TYR A 49 1.23 18.01 -2.64
CA TYR A 49 0.46 17.14 -3.54
C TYR A 49 0.34 17.74 -4.93
N ARG A 50 0.55 16.88 -5.93
CA ARG A 50 0.43 17.19 -7.35
C ARG A 50 -0.59 16.29 -8.00
N PHE A 51 -1.14 16.78 -9.11
CA PHE A 51 -1.98 16.03 -10.03
C PHE A 51 -1.39 16.14 -11.43
N PHE A 52 -1.32 15.03 -12.14
CA PHE A 52 -0.87 15.03 -13.53
C PHE A 52 -2.10 15.04 -14.43
N GLN A 53 -2.16 16.01 -15.33
CA GLN A 53 -3.19 16.07 -16.35
C GLN A 53 -2.63 15.46 -17.64
N TYR A 54 -3.34 14.48 -18.17
CA TYR A 54 -3.03 13.88 -19.46
C TYR A 54 -3.47 14.77 -20.61
N LYS A 55 -2.93 14.52 -21.81
CA LYS A 55 -3.34 15.19 -23.04
C LYS A 55 -4.68 14.61 -23.53
N GLU A 56 -5.11 15.01 -24.73
CA GLU A 56 -6.34 14.53 -25.36
C GLU A 56 -6.40 13.00 -25.47
N ASP A 57 -5.26 12.33 -25.70
CA ASP A 57 -5.16 10.87 -25.76
C ASP A 57 -5.44 10.16 -24.42
N GLY A 58 -5.50 10.91 -23.32
CA GLY A 58 -5.98 10.50 -22.00
C GLY A 58 -7.30 11.16 -21.60
N THR A 59 -8.05 11.71 -22.54
CA THR A 59 -9.32 12.44 -22.30
C THR A 59 -9.20 13.60 -21.32
N TYR A 60 -8.00 14.22 -21.23
CA TYR A 60 -7.67 15.22 -20.21
C TYR A 60 -7.86 14.76 -18.77
N ASN A 61 -7.89 13.44 -18.53
CA ASN A 61 -8.03 12.87 -17.21
C ASN A 61 -6.90 13.34 -16.30
N ILE A 62 -7.25 13.47 -15.03
CA ILE A 62 -6.36 13.92 -13.98
C ILE A 62 -6.15 12.76 -13.03
N THR A 63 -4.90 12.54 -12.64
CA THR A 63 -4.54 11.50 -11.70
C THR A 63 -5.16 11.73 -10.32
N ARG A 64 -5.12 10.69 -9.50
CA ARG A 64 -5.14 10.81 -8.03
C ARG A 64 -4.06 11.77 -7.52
N PRO A 65 -4.16 12.24 -6.27
CA PRO A 65 -3.09 13.02 -5.65
C PRO A 65 -1.79 12.20 -5.55
N ILE A 66 -0.67 12.84 -5.87
CA ILE A 66 0.68 12.28 -5.78
C ILE A 66 1.51 13.16 -4.85
N ASN A 67 2.06 12.58 -3.79
CA ASN A 67 2.91 13.31 -2.85
C ASN A 67 4.30 13.49 -3.45
N SER A 68 4.67 14.74 -3.77
CA SER A 68 5.96 15.06 -4.39
C SER A 68 7.15 14.92 -3.45
N ASN A 69 6.93 14.75 -2.14
CA ASN A 69 8.00 14.48 -1.17
C ASN A 69 8.39 12.98 -1.13
N LEU A 70 7.55 12.12 -1.73
CA LEU A 70 7.73 10.67 -1.79
C LEU A 70 7.98 10.16 -3.21
N MET A 71 7.32 10.75 -4.22
CA MET A 71 7.49 10.36 -5.62
C MET A 71 8.89 10.73 -6.11
N LEU A 72 9.71 9.73 -6.41
CA LEU A 72 11.05 9.93 -6.96
C LEU A 72 10.97 10.46 -8.40
N SER A 73 11.89 11.37 -8.76
CA SER A 73 12.15 11.75 -10.16
C SER A 73 12.71 10.56 -10.95
N LEU A 74 12.61 10.60 -12.28
CA LEU A 74 13.21 9.60 -13.17
C LEU A 74 14.67 9.28 -12.83
N GLU A 75 15.51 10.30 -12.70
CA GLU A 75 16.95 10.17 -12.48
C GLU A 75 17.25 9.56 -11.10
N SER A 76 16.57 10.06 -10.06
CA SER A 76 16.68 9.52 -8.70
C SER A 76 16.19 8.07 -8.61
N PHE A 77 15.08 7.73 -9.27
CA PHE A 77 14.54 6.37 -9.27
C PHE A 77 15.51 5.39 -9.92
N ASP A 78 16.04 5.72 -11.11
CA ASP A 78 16.95 4.86 -11.85
C ASP A 78 18.27 4.66 -11.11
N SER A 79 18.89 5.76 -10.65
CA SER A 79 20.15 5.70 -9.89
C SER A 79 20.07 4.92 -8.57
N ASN A 80 18.91 4.91 -7.90
CA ASN A 80 18.73 4.18 -6.65
C ASN A 80 18.27 2.73 -6.81
N ARG A 81 18.02 2.25 -8.04
CA ARG A 81 17.51 0.89 -8.28
C ARG A 81 18.38 -0.20 -7.65
N LYS A 82 19.69 -0.16 -7.92
CA LYS A 82 20.64 -1.13 -7.33
C LYS A 82 20.69 -1.05 -5.81
N GLN A 83 20.67 0.18 -5.26
CA GLN A 83 20.70 0.39 -3.82
C GLN A 83 19.44 -0.17 -3.16
N PHE A 84 18.26 0.05 -3.74
CA PHE A 84 17.00 -0.50 -3.24
C PHE A 84 17.03 -2.04 -3.19
N THR A 85 17.45 -2.69 -4.28
CA THR A 85 17.59 -4.17 -4.29
C THR A 85 18.58 -4.66 -3.23
N ASN A 86 19.72 -3.98 -3.05
CA ASN A 86 20.70 -4.36 -2.04
C ASN A 86 20.13 -4.21 -0.61
N ILE A 87 19.34 -3.16 -0.36
CA ILE A 87 18.69 -2.96 0.95
C ILE A 87 17.70 -4.09 1.24
N LEU A 88 16.90 -4.54 0.27
CA LEU A 88 15.95 -5.64 0.50
C LEU A 88 16.66 -6.96 0.82
N LYS A 89 17.74 -7.28 0.09
CA LYS A 89 18.53 -8.50 0.31
C LYS A 89 19.23 -8.55 1.66
N ASP A 90 19.50 -7.40 2.26
CA ASP A 90 20.18 -7.27 3.54
C ASP A 90 19.42 -6.34 4.49
N ILE A 91 18.09 -6.52 4.57
CA ILE A 91 17.19 -5.60 5.27
C ILE A 91 17.49 -5.48 6.77
N ARG A 92 18.11 -6.52 7.35
CA ARG A 92 18.41 -6.61 8.78
C ARG A 92 19.71 -5.93 9.17
N SER A 93 20.60 -5.60 8.23
CA SER A 93 21.88 -4.99 8.57
C SER A 93 21.74 -3.58 9.13
N ILE A 94 22.77 -3.16 9.86
CA ILE A 94 22.89 -1.80 10.41
C ILE A 94 22.80 -0.76 9.29
N SER A 95 23.33 -1.08 8.10
CA SER A 95 23.31 -0.16 6.94
C SER A 95 21.88 0.12 6.47
N SER A 96 21.03 -0.91 6.39
CA SER A 96 19.61 -0.81 6.00
C SER A 96 18.78 0.00 6.99
N LYS A 97 19.19 0.06 8.26
CA LYS A 97 18.55 0.85 9.33
C LYS A 97 18.84 2.35 9.26
N SER A 98 19.74 2.80 8.39
CA SER A 98 20.04 4.24 8.23
C SER A 98 18.81 5.02 7.73
N GLY A 99 18.61 6.24 8.25
CA GLY A 99 17.44 7.06 7.88
C GLY A 99 17.28 7.27 6.36
N LYS A 100 18.40 7.37 5.63
CA LYS A 100 18.40 7.45 4.16
C LYS A 100 17.83 6.19 3.51
N ASN A 101 18.26 5.01 3.95
CA ASN A 101 17.79 3.74 3.39
C ASN A 101 16.34 3.46 3.77
N ARG A 102 15.94 3.77 5.02
CA ARG A 102 14.55 3.71 5.47
C ARG A 102 13.63 4.58 4.61
N LYS A 103 14.05 5.81 4.30
CA LYS A 103 13.31 6.70 3.41
C LYS A 103 13.25 6.12 1.99
N LEU A 104 14.37 5.64 1.46
CA LEU A 104 14.44 5.06 0.12
C LEU A 104 13.49 3.88 -0.05
N ILE A 105 13.37 2.98 0.94
CA ILE A 105 12.40 1.88 0.90
C ILE A 105 10.99 2.40 0.64
N ASN A 106 10.53 3.35 1.46
CA ASN A 106 9.18 3.91 1.34
C ASN A 106 8.99 4.64 0.01
N ASP A 107 9.89 5.55 -0.34
CA ASP A 107 9.80 6.37 -1.54
C ASP A 107 9.78 5.50 -2.81
N TYR A 108 10.66 4.50 -2.89
CA TYR A 108 10.80 3.64 -4.06
C TYR A 108 9.53 2.82 -4.31
N ILE A 109 9.02 2.15 -3.26
CA ILE A 109 7.79 1.35 -3.34
C ILE A 109 6.58 2.25 -3.61
N TYR A 110 6.50 3.42 -2.95
CA TYR A 110 5.46 4.41 -3.19
C TYR A 110 5.46 4.87 -4.66
N THR A 111 6.63 5.18 -5.21
CA THR A 111 6.79 5.64 -6.60
C THR A 111 6.34 4.57 -7.59
N CYS A 112 6.73 3.31 -7.39
CA CYS A 112 6.27 2.18 -8.20
C CYS A 112 4.74 2.06 -8.18
N GLN A 113 4.14 2.03 -6.98
CA GLN A 113 2.71 1.81 -6.85
C GLN A 113 1.89 3.01 -7.34
N GLN A 114 2.33 4.24 -7.08
CA GLN A 114 1.65 5.44 -7.55
C GLN A 114 1.77 5.63 -9.06
N SER A 115 2.86 5.18 -9.68
CA SER A 115 2.99 5.17 -11.14
C SER A 115 1.91 4.31 -11.79
N ILE A 116 1.64 3.12 -11.23
CA ILE A 116 0.56 2.22 -11.69
C ILE A 116 -0.79 2.90 -11.50
N GLY A 117 -1.04 3.41 -10.29
CA GLY A 117 -2.29 4.07 -9.96
C GLY A 117 -2.59 5.25 -10.89
N ALA A 118 -1.59 6.11 -11.10
CA ALA A 118 -1.71 7.29 -11.94
C ALA A 118 -1.94 6.90 -13.41
N ALA A 119 -1.18 5.93 -13.96
CA ALA A 119 -1.41 5.41 -15.30
C ALA A 119 -2.84 4.87 -15.51
N LEU A 120 -3.38 4.16 -14.52
CA LEU A 120 -4.74 3.63 -14.58
C LEU A 120 -5.82 4.72 -14.49
N ASP A 121 -5.50 5.89 -13.92
CA ASP A 121 -6.42 7.04 -13.90
C ASP A 121 -6.61 7.67 -15.29
N ALA A 122 -5.78 7.32 -16.27
CA ALA A 122 -5.98 7.70 -17.66
C ALA A 122 -7.08 6.88 -18.36
N LEU A 123 -7.54 5.76 -17.78
CA LEU A 123 -8.64 4.97 -18.34
C LEU A 123 -9.93 5.81 -18.41
N PRO A 124 -10.80 5.56 -19.42
CA PRO A 124 -12.08 6.23 -19.51
C PRO A 124 -12.92 6.12 -18.24
N ALA A 125 -13.75 7.13 -17.96
CA ALA A 125 -14.50 7.23 -16.69
C ALA A 125 -15.35 5.98 -16.37
N ASN A 126 -15.92 5.33 -17.40
CA ASN A 126 -16.70 4.09 -17.25
C ASN A 126 -15.86 2.86 -16.82
N LYS A 127 -14.52 2.95 -16.82
CA LYS A 127 -13.58 1.91 -16.36
C LYS A 127 -12.94 2.23 -15.00
N SER A 128 -13.45 3.23 -14.28
CA SER A 128 -12.88 3.63 -12.97
C SER A 128 -12.87 2.49 -11.94
N ASN A 129 -13.92 1.64 -11.92
CA ASN A 129 -13.94 0.47 -11.01
C ASN A 129 -12.88 -0.56 -11.38
N THR A 130 -12.68 -0.81 -12.68
CA THR A 130 -11.62 -1.68 -13.18
C THR A 130 -10.24 -1.16 -12.80
N ALA A 131 -10.00 0.15 -12.96
CA ALA A 131 -8.76 0.81 -12.56
C ALA A 131 -8.47 0.61 -11.06
N ARG A 132 -9.47 0.83 -10.21
CA ARG A 132 -9.35 0.63 -8.75
C ARG A 132 -9.02 -0.82 -8.39
N LYS A 133 -9.70 -1.79 -9.02
CA LYS A 133 -9.48 -3.21 -8.78
C LYS A 133 -8.07 -3.63 -9.20
N ILE A 134 -7.64 -3.30 -10.41
CA ILE A 134 -6.29 -3.61 -10.89
C ILE A 134 -5.24 -3.00 -9.97
N ASN A 135 -5.39 -1.73 -9.60
CA ASN A 135 -4.44 -1.07 -8.73
C ASN A 135 -4.37 -1.71 -7.33
N GLY A 136 -5.51 -2.15 -6.78
CA GLY A 136 -5.57 -2.88 -5.51
C GLY A 136 -4.86 -4.23 -5.59
N ASP A 137 -5.25 -5.06 -6.57
CA ASP A 137 -4.66 -6.39 -6.80
C ASP A 137 -3.13 -6.32 -6.96
N LEU A 138 -2.65 -5.33 -7.73
CA LEU A 138 -1.22 -5.13 -7.96
C LEU A 138 -0.50 -4.64 -6.69
N PHE A 139 -1.13 -3.82 -5.86
CA PHE A 139 -0.53 -3.39 -4.60
C PHE A 139 -0.38 -4.56 -3.63
N GLU A 140 -1.43 -5.37 -3.47
CA GLU A 140 -1.42 -6.57 -2.64
C GLU A 140 -0.29 -7.52 -3.06
N ARG A 141 -0.19 -7.82 -4.37
CA ARG A 141 0.88 -8.65 -4.90
C ARG A 141 2.26 -8.04 -4.70
N PHE A 142 2.42 -6.73 -4.93
CA PHE A 142 3.72 -6.09 -4.80
C PHE A 142 4.27 -6.18 -3.38
N ILE A 143 3.40 -5.93 -2.38
CA ILE A 143 3.77 -6.09 -0.97
C ILE A 143 4.14 -7.54 -0.65
N ARG A 144 3.42 -8.54 -1.17
CA ARG A 144 3.81 -9.95 -1.02
C ARG A 144 5.20 -10.23 -1.58
N LEU A 145 5.50 -9.76 -2.79
CA LEU A 145 6.81 -9.94 -3.41
C LEU A 145 7.93 -9.32 -2.57
N ILE A 146 7.70 -8.13 -2.00
CA ILE A 146 8.69 -7.46 -1.14
C ILE A 146 8.92 -8.24 0.16
N ILE A 147 7.86 -8.76 0.78
CA ILE A 147 7.98 -9.56 2.01
C ILE A 147 8.72 -10.89 1.73
N LEU A 148 8.46 -11.51 0.58
CA LEU A 148 9.19 -12.71 0.15
C LEU A 148 10.68 -12.40 -0.09
N GLU A 149 11.01 -11.27 -0.74
CA GLU A 149 12.40 -10.87 -1.03
C GLU A 149 13.21 -10.65 0.25
N VAL A 150 12.59 -10.21 1.35
CA VAL A 150 13.28 -10.07 2.64
C VAL A 150 13.42 -11.39 3.41
N GLY A 151 12.94 -12.50 2.84
CA GLY A 151 13.10 -13.85 3.41
C GLY A 151 11.99 -14.31 4.34
N ILE A 152 10.80 -13.70 4.27
CA ILE A 152 9.64 -14.06 5.10
C ILE A 152 8.60 -14.77 4.24
N ASP A 153 8.20 -15.97 4.66
CA ASP A 153 7.15 -16.72 3.97
C ASP A 153 5.79 -16.03 4.15
N VAL A 154 5.19 -15.64 3.02
CA VAL A 154 3.90 -14.98 2.97
C VAL A 154 3.09 -15.47 1.77
N THR A 155 1.81 -15.72 2.03
CA THR A 155 0.85 -16.17 0.99
C THR A 155 -0.42 -15.32 1.06
N ASP A 156 -1.19 -15.29 -0.03
CA ASP A 156 -2.61 -14.93 0.05
C ASP A 156 -3.45 -16.21 0.09
N GLY A 157 -4.68 -16.12 0.59
CA GLY A 157 -5.59 -17.24 0.53
C GLY A 157 -6.68 -17.23 1.58
N ASN A 158 -7.37 -18.37 1.65
CA ASN A 158 -8.44 -18.60 2.61
C ASN A 158 -7.89 -19.35 3.83
N ILE A 159 -8.17 -18.84 5.03
CA ILE A 159 -8.00 -19.57 6.28
C ILE A 159 -9.36 -20.15 6.66
N ALA A 160 -9.42 -21.47 6.77
CA ALA A 160 -10.61 -22.18 7.20
C ALA A 160 -10.63 -22.27 8.73
N VAL A 161 -11.45 -21.43 9.36
CA VAL A 161 -11.62 -21.38 10.82
C VAL A 161 -12.70 -22.38 11.23
N PRO A 162 -12.39 -23.38 12.08
CA PRO A 162 -13.38 -24.35 12.54
C PRO A 162 -14.34 -23.70 13.54
N VAL A 163 -15.65 -23.80 13.29
CA VAL A 163 -16.69 -23.36 14.21
C VAL A 163 -17.17 -24.56 15.00
N LYS A 164 -17.01 -24.53 16.33
CA LYS A 164 -17.36 -25.63 17.23
C LYS A 164 -18.71 -25.39 17.92
N ILE A 165 -19.55 -26.42 17.98
CA ILE A 165 -20.80 -26.46 18.76
C ILE A 165 -20.70 -27.65 19.71
N ASN A 166 -20.87 -27.42 21.02
CA ASN A 166 -20.74 -28.44 22.06
C ASN A 166 -19.38 -29.21 22.02
N GLY A 167 -18.30 -28.54 21.63
CA GLY A 167 -16.96 -29.13 21.53
C GLY A 167 -16.66 -29.85 20.21
N TYR A 168 -17.66 -30.07 19.35
CA TYR A 168 -17.50 -30.70 18.03
C TYR A 168 -17.43 -29.66 16.93
N GLU A 169 -16.54 -29.84 15.96
CA GLU A 169 -16.51 -28.99 14.76
C GLU A 169 -17.80 -29.19 13.95
N ALA A 170 -18.60 -28.14 13.82
CA ALA A 170 -19.86 -28.16 13.08
C ALA A 170 -19.65 -27.84 11.60
N PHE A 171 -18.84 -26.81 11.30
CA PHE A 171 -18.44 -26.42 9.95
C PHE A 171 -17.18 -25.56 9.98
N LYS A 172 -16.61 -25.26 8.81
CA LYS A 172 -15.50 -24.32 8.66
C LYS A 172 -15.97 -23.03 7.98
N MET A 173 -15.58 -21.90 8.54
CA MET A 173 -15.77 -20.59 7.92
C MET A 173 -14.47 -20.15 7.24
N ASN A 174 -14.55 -19.78 5.97
CA ASN A 174 -13.40 -19.35 5.20
C ASN A 174 -13.23 -17.84 5.27
N TYR A 175 -12.07 -17.39 5.73
CA TYR A 175 -11.65 -15.99 5.71
C TYR A 175 -10.58 -15.77 4.65
N GLN A 176 -10.86 -14.89 3.69
CA GLN A 176 -9.88 -14.49 2.69
C GLN A 176 -9.00 -13.37 3.24
N HIS A 177 -7.68 -13.56 3.19
CA HIS A 177 -6.71 -12.57 3.63
C HIS A 177 -5.69 -12.26 2.53
N ASP A 178 -5.25 -11.00 2.49
CA ASP A 178 -4.31 -10.51 1.48
C ASP A 178 -2.88 -11.01 1.75
N LEU A 179 -2.53 -11.12 3.04
CA LEU A 179 -1.24 -11.60 3.55
C LEU A 179 -1.47 -12.57 4.70
N ILE A 180 -0.80 -13.72 4.63
CA ILE A 180 -0.75 -14.74 5.67
C ILE A 180 0.72 -15.08 5.85
N ILE A 181 1.31 -14.60 6.96
CA ILE A 181 2.71 -14.89 7.33
C ILE A 181 2.73 -16.25 8.02
N LYS A 182 3.64 -17.13 7.59
CA LYS A 182 3.77 -18.49 8.10
C LYS A 182 5.20 -18.80 8.54
N VAL A 183 5.29 -19.67 9.55
CA VAL A 183 6.54 -20.34 9.94
C VAL A 183 6.19 -21.80 10.15
N ASP A 184 6.90 -22.71 9.50
CA ASP A 184 6.65 -24.16 9.53
C ASP A 184 5.18 -24.53 9.23
N ASN A 185 4.58 -23.89 8.22
CA ASN A 185 3.16 -23.99 7.84
C ASN A 185 2.13 -23.52 8.89
N VAL A 186 2.56 -22.95 10.01
CA VAL A 186 1.67 -22.38 11.03
C VAL A 186 1.46 -20.89 10.75
N THR A 187 0.20 -20.45 10.75
CA THR A 187 -0.13 -19.02 10.60
C THR A 187 0.37 -18.24 11.82
N LYS A 188 1.24 -17.27 11.58
CA LYS A 188 1.84 -16.41 12.61
C LYS A 188 1.26 -15.01 12.66
N ALA A 189 0.87 -14.45 11.51
CA ALA A 189 0.22 -13.16 11.43
C ALA A 189 -0.64 -13.04 10.16
N ILE A 190 -1.66 -12.20 10.24
CA ILE A 190 -2.60 -11.93 9.15
C ILE A 190 -2.51 -10.45 8.79
N GLY A 191 -2.30 -10.15 7.51
CA GLY A 191 -2.14 -8.79 7.02
C GLY A 191 -3.22 -8.40 6.02
N SER A 192 -3.62 -7.13 6.07
CA SER A 192 -4.45 -6.50 5.05
C SER A 192 -3.65 -5.40 4.33
N VAL A 193 -3.70 -5.41 2.99
CA VAL A 193 -3.07 -4.38 2.15
C VAL A 193 -4.16 -3.64 1.39
N LYS A 194 -4.20 -2.31 1.54
CA LYS A 194 -5.22 -1.48 0.88
C LYS A 194 -4.61 -0.17 0.39
N THR A 195 -5.07 0.33 -0.74
CA THR A 195 -4.53 1.59 -1.29
C THR A 195 -4.88 2.79 -0.41
N SER A 196 -6.05 2.77 0.24
CA SER A 196 -6.48 3.74 1.26
C SER A 196 -7.37 3.05 2.28
N SER A 197 -7.33 3.55 3.52
CA SER A 197 -8.01 2.96 4.67
C SER A 197 -9.52 3.22 4.62
N LYS A 198 -9.96 4.48 4.67
CA LYS A 198 -11.39 4.87 4.69
C LYS A 198 -12.17 4.03 5.71
N ASP A 199 -13.40 3.64 5.37
CA ASP A 199 -14.24 2.69 6.09
C ASP A 199 -13.66 1.27 6.15
N ARG A 200 -12.67 0.92 5.31
CA ARG A 200 -12.07 -0.42 5.32
C ARG A 200 -11.20 -0.67 6.54
N ILE A 201 -10.75 0.37 7.24
CA ILE A 201 -9.99 0.17 8.48
C ILE A 201 -10.83 -0.54 9.54
N ASP A 202 -12.12 -0.19 9.63
CA ASP A 202 -13.09 -0.81 10.53
C ASP A 202 -13.15 -2.32 10.31
N LYS A 203 -13.21 -2.74 9.04
CA LYS A 203 -13.25 -4.15 8.67
C LYS A 203 -12.06 -4.92 9.23
N ILE A 204 -10.84 -4.37 9.19
CA ILE A 204 -9.63 -5.07 9.65
C ILE A 204 -9.68 -5.30 11.17
N PHE A 205 -10.19 -4.32 11.93
CA PHE A 205 -10.38 -4.46 13.37
C PHE A 205 -11.40 -5.55 13.71
N ILE A 206 -12.53 -5.58 12.99
CA ILE A 206 -13.57 -6.59 13.13
C ILE A 206 -13.07 -7.97 12.71
N ASP A 207 -12.30 -8.07 11.64
CA ASP A 207 -11.72 -9.32 11.17
C ASP A 207 -10.77 -9.90 12.24
N LYS A 208 -9.89 -9.09 12.86
CA LYS A 208 -9.06 -9.51 14.00
C LYS A 208 -9.91 -10.01 15.17
N PHE A 209 -10.93 -9.24 15.55
CA PHE A 209 -11.82 -9.58 16.65
C PHE A 209 -12.47 -10.95 16.44
N LEU A 210 -13.13 -11.12 15.29
CA LEU A 210 -13.86 -12.33 14.96
C LEU A 210 -12.94 -13.53 14.82
N TYR A 211 -11.83 -13.38 14.10
CA TYR A 211 -10.87 -14.46 13.91
C TYR A 211 -10.41 -15.00 15.27
N ASN A 212 -9.85 -14.14 16.11
CA ASN A 212 -9.31 -14.53 17.42
C ASN A 212 -10.40 -15.10 18.34
N ARG A 213 -11.62 -14.56 18.28
CA ARG A 213 -12.75 -15.06 19.08
C ARG A 213 -13.21 -16.45 18.64
N LEU A 214 -13.13 -16.77 17.36
CA LEU A 214 -13.59 -18.04 16.80
C LEU A 214 -12.53 -19.15 16.88
N THR A 215 -11.26 -18.79 16.82
CA THR A 215 -10.13 -19.74 16.92
C THR A 215 -9.64 -19.95 18.34
N ASP A 216 -10.11 -19.14 19.30
CA ASP A 216 -9.55 -19.04 20.66
C ASP A 216 -8.02 -18.80 20.62
N THR A 217 -7.55 -17.98 19.67
CA THR A 217 -6.15 -17.57 19.54
C THR A 217 -5.98 -16.07 19.71
N ASN A 218 -4.74 -15.63 19.89
CA ASN A 218 -4.38 -14.21 19.81
C ASN A 218 -3.49 -13.98 18.59
N THR A 219 -4.00 -14.30 17.40
CA THR A 219 -3.22 -14.19 16.16
C THR A 219 -3.03 -12.71 15.79
N PRO A 220 -1.78 -12.24 15.63
CA PRO A 220 -1.48 -10.87 15.22
C PRO A 220 -2.17 -10.50 13.91
N HIS A 221 -2.75 -9.30 13.86
CA HIS A 221 -3.24 -8.68 12.63
C HIS A 221 -2.61 -7.31 12.40
N PHE A 222 -2.20 -7.06 11.17
CA PHE A 222 -1.60 -5.79 10.76
C PHE A 222 -2.21 -5.25 9.46
N ALA A 223 -1.99 -3.97 9.20
CA ALA A 223 -2.51 -3.29 8.02
C ALA A 223 -1.43 -2.44 7.33
N ILE A 224 -1.40 -2.48 6.00
CA ILE A 224 -0.50 -1.68 5.16
C ILE A 224 -1.34 -0.85 4.19
N PHE A 225 -1.14 0.46 4.24
CA PHE A 225 -1.86 1.43 3.44
C PHE A 225 -0.93 2.26 2.56
N LEU A 226 -1.32 2.51 1.30
CA LEU A 226 -0.53 3.38 0.42
C LEU A 226 -0.64 4.84 0.85
N ASN A 227 -1.85 5.38 0.93
CA ASN A 227 -2.10 6.77 1.31
C ASN A 227 -3.54 6.95 1.80
N ASP A 228 -3.84 8.08 2.44
CA ASP A 228 -5.21 8.45 2.86
C ASP A 228 -5.61 9.83 2.38
N VAL A 229 -5.40 10.08 1.09
CA VAL A 229 -5.83 11.31 0.43
C VAL A 229 -6.70 11.03 -0.78
N GLN A 230 -7.66 11.91 -1.03
CA GLN A 230 -8.46 11.90 -2.25
C GLN A 230 -8.56 13.29 -2.85
N ARG A 231 -8.75 13.35 -4.17
CA ARG A 231 -8.95 14.62 -4.88
C ARG A 231 -10.19 15.36 -4.36
N LYS A 232 -10.04 16.67 -4.16
CA LYS A 232 -11.07 17.63 -3.79
C LYS A 232 -11.12 18.73 -4.85
N GLY A 233 -12.29 19.31 -5.07
CA GLY A 233 -12.45 20.50 -5.91
C GLY A 233 -12.89 20.18 -7.33
N LYS A 234 -12.85 21.21 -8.18
CA LYS A 234 -13.30 21.19 -9.57
C LYS A 234 -12.14 21.60 -10.49
N GLU A 235 -12.36 21.53 -11.79
CA GLU A 235 -11.37 21.87 -12.81
C GLU A 235 -10.71 23.24 -12.55
N GLY A 236 -9.38 23.28 -12.63
CA GLY A 236 -8.56 24.45 -12.32
C GLY A 236 -8.38 24.78 -10.83
N ARG A 237 -9.11 24.11 -9.92
CA ARG A 237 -9.08 24.37 -8.47
C ARG A 237 -9.07 23.07 -7.68
N TYR A 238 -7.98 22.32 -7.80
CA TYR A 238 -7.82 21.04 -7.13
C TYR A 238 -7.14 21.18 -5.77
N GLY A 239 -7.62 20.39 -4.82
CA GLY A 239 -7.00 20.18 -3.53
C GLY A 239 -7.10 18.71 -3.13
N ILE A 240 -6.76 18.40 -1.88
CA ILE A 240 -6.93 17.06 -1.32
C ILE A 240 -7.84 17.09 -0.09
N ASN A 241 -8.52 15.98 0.17
CA ASN A 241 -9.19 15.69 1.43
C ASN A 241 -8.50 14.48 2.08
N ALA A 242 -8.31 14.54 3.39
CA ALA A 242 -7.96 13.36 4.17
C ALA A 242 -9.13 12.36 4.15
N THR A 243 -8.80 11.08 4.16
CA THR A 243 -9.78 9.99 4.14
C THR A 243 -9.67 9.03 5.31
N PHE A 244 -8.60 9.18 6.10
CA PHE A 244 -8.42 8.48 7.37
C PHE A 244 -9.53 8.86 8.36
N LEU A 245 -10.04 7.88 9.10
CA LEU A 245 -11.08 8.04 10.13
C LEU A 245 -10.44 7.94 11.53
N PRO A 246 -9.87 9.02 12.09
CA PRO A 246 -9.12 8.98 13.35
C PRO A 246 -10.00 8.58 14.55
N GLY A 247 -11.27 8.97 14.56
CA GLY A 247 -12.21 8.60 15.63
C GLY A 247 -12.44 7.09 15.71
N HIS A 248 -12.65 6.46 14.55
CA HIS A 248 -12.86 5.02 14.44
C HIS A 248 -11.61 4.26 14.88
N PHE A 249 -10.45 4.64 14.33
CA PHE A 249 -9.17 4.02 14.68
C PHE A 249 -8.91 4.07 16.19
N LYS A 250 -9.03 5.25 16.80
CA LYS A 250 -8.82 5.40 18.26
C LYS A 250 -9.84 4.62 19.07
N GLY A 251 -11.11 4.66 18.67
CA GLY A 251 -12.18 3.91 19.31
C GLY A 251 -11.89 2.42 19.34
N TYR A 252 -11.56 1.81 18.20
CA TYR A 252 -11.28 0.38 18.12
C TYR A 252 -9.95 -0.02 18.79
N THR A 253 -8.91 0.79 18.66
CA THR A 253 -7.63 0.55 19.35
C THR A 253 -7.79 0.50 20.86
N ILE A 254 -8.61 1.40 21.44
CA ILE A 254 -8.80 1.49 22.90
C ILE A 254 -9.85 0.50 23.41
N LYS A 255 -10.97 0.32 22.68
CA LYS A 255 -12.16 -0.36 23.20
C LYS A 255 -12.44 -1.73 22.60
N LEU A 256 -11.86 -2.07 21.47
CA LEU A 256 -12.11 -3.36 20.81
C LEU A 256 -10.89 -4.27 20.90
N ASN A 257 -9.93 -4.09 19.99
CA ASN A 257 -8.64 -4.76 20.01
C ASN A 257 -7.64 -3.92 19.21
N PRO A 258 -6.48 -3.53 19.76
CA PRO A 258 -5.45 -2.88 18.97
C PRO A 258 -4.98 -3.81 17.85
N LEU A 259 -4.72 -3.26 16.65
CA LEU A 259 -3.95 -3.96 15.62
C LEU A 259 -2.48 -4.03 16.04
N ASP A 260 -1.79 -5.08 15.64
CA ASP A 260 -0.39 -5.35 16.02
C ASP A 260 0.60 -4.56 15.16
N GLY A 261 0.11 -3.89 14.12
CA GLY A 261 0.86 -2.93 13.33
C GLY A 261 0.01 -2.25 12.28
N VAL A 262 0.15 -0.93 12.13
CA VAL A 262 -0.49 -0.17 11.05
C VAL A 262 0.53 0.71 10.37
N TYR A 263 0.65 0.53 9.06
CA TYR A 263 1.74 1.09 8.27
C TYR A 263 1.23 1.91 7.10
N TYR A 264 1.81 3.08 6.89
CA TYR A 264 1.53 3.93 5.73
C TYR A 264 2.80 4.22 4.93
N PHE A 265 2.67 4.34 3.61
CA PHE A 265 3.73 4.97 2.80
C PHE A 265 3.60 6.49 2.90
N ASP A 266 2.41 7.03 2.58
CA ASP A 266 2.08 8.44 2.72
C ASP A 266 1.35 8.73 4.03
N ILE A 267 2.14 8.76 5.11
CA ILE A 267 1.64 9.01 6.47
C ILE A 267 1.29 10.49 6.66
N ARG A 268 0.13 10.75 7.25
CA ARG A 268 -0.43 12.09 7.43
C ARG A 268 0.15 12.78 8.67
N PRO A 269 0.24 14.13 8.71
CA PRO A 269 0.84 14.85 9.84
C PRO A 269 0.25 14.51 11.21
N ASN A 270 -1.08 14.43 11.30
CA ASN A 270 -1.77 14.08 12.54
C ASN A 270 -1.43 12.68 13.06
N MET A 271 -1.11 11.73 12.17
CA MET A 271 -0.68 10.38 12.55
C MET A 271 0.70 10.36 13.21
N ARG A 272 1.50 11.43 13.06
CA ARG A 272 2.83 11.54 13.67
C ARG A 272 2.82 12.28 15.00
N THR A 273 1.78 13.09 15.27
CA THR A 273 1.76 14.02 16.40
C THR A 273 0.71 13.68 17.44
N GLU A 274 -0.43 13.10 17.06
CA GLU A 274 -1.49 12.76 18.00
C GLU A 274 -1.11 11.53 18.83
N ASN A 275 -1.36 11.59 20.14
CA ASN A 275 -0.78 10.64 21.10
C ASN A 275 -1.14 9.17 20.83
N ILE A 276 -2.39 8.86 20.48
CA ILE A 276 -2.79 7.48 20.21
C ILE A 276 -2.35 7.10 18.79
N LEU A 277 -2.45 8.01 17.83
CA LEU A 277 -2.10 7.68 16.45
C LEU A 277 -0.61 7.40 16.28
N LYS A 278 0.27 8.23 16.86
CA LYS A 278 1.72 8.16 16.66
C LYS A 278 2.35 6.89 17.24
N ASP A 279 1.74 6.34 18.28
CA ASP A 279 2.23 5.13 18.96
C ASP A 279 1.80 3.85 18.22
N HIS A 280 0.72 3.92 17.43
CA HIS A 280 0.13 2.77 16.73
C HIS A 280 0.28 2.80 15.20
N ILE A 281 0.62 3.95 14.61
CA ILE A 281 0.76 4.12 13.16
C ILE A 281 2.20 4.49 12.84
N LYS A 282 2.84 3.69 11.99
CA LYS A 282 4.22 3.88 11.56
C LYS A 282 4.31 3.95 10.03
N THR A 283 5.50 4.23 9.51
CA THR A 283 5.78 4.08 8.07
C THR A 283 6.18 2.64 7.74
N PHE A 284 5.95 2.22 6.49
CA PHE A 284 6.14 0.82 6.05
C PHE A 284 7.55 0.26 6.24
N ASP A 285 8.59 1.09 6.17
CA ASP A 285 9.95 0.69 6.52
C ASP A 285 10.07 0.12 7.96
N ASN A 286 9.25 0.57 8.92
CA ASN A 286 9.24 0.00 10.28
C ASN A 286 8.76 -1.45 10.27
N PHE A 287 7.78 -1.77 9.42
CA PHE A 287 7.30 -3.14 9.25
C PHE A 287 8.45 -4.04 8.77
N LEU A 288 9.07 -3.69 7.64
CA LEU A 288 10.11 -4.53 7.02
C LEU A 288 11.38 -4.69 7.88
N ILE A 289 11.80 -3.62 8.55
CA ILE A 289 13.08 -3.61 9.27
C ILE A 289 12.96 -4.20 10.67
N GLN A 290 11.80 -4.07 11.31
CA GLN A 290 11.65 -4.38 12.73
C GLN A 290 10.40 -5.22 13.02
N ASP A 291 9.21 -4.68 12.75
CA ASP A 291 8.01 -5.23 13.37
C ASP A 291 7.63 -6.62 12.80
N VAL A 292 7.90 -6.90 11.52
CA VAL A 292 7.57 -8.19 10.90
C VAL A 292 8.36 -9.36 11.54
N TRP A 293 9.56 -9.10 12.04
CA TRP A 293 10.43 -10.11 12.65
C TRP A 293 9.86 -10.62 13.97
N ASN A 294 9.13 -9.77 14.70
CA ASN A 294 8.44 -10.15 15.94
C ASN A 294 7.29 -11.14 15.71
N PHE A 295 6.86 -11.35 14.46
CA PHE A 295 5.85 -12.36 14.14
C PHE A 295 6.46 -13.72 13.84
N VAL A 296 7.72 -13.77 13.41
CA VAL A 296 8.36 -15.00 12.90
C VAL A 296 9.44 -15.55 13.84
N GLU A 297 9.98 -14.73 14.75
CA GLU A 297 10.96 -15.09 15.79
C GLU A 297 10.29 -15.27 17.16
#